data_AF-A0A8T0EIG6-F1
#
_entry.id   AF-A0A8T0EIG6-F1
#
_cell.length_a   1.000
_cell.length_b   1.000
_cell.length_c   1.000
_cell.angle_alpha   90.00
_cell.angle_beta   90.00
_cell.angle_gamma   90.00
#
_symmetry.space_group_name_H-M   'P 1'
#
loop_
_entity.id
_entity.type
_entity.pdbx_description
1 polymer ?
#
loop_
_entity_poly.entity_id
_entity_poly.type
_entity_poly.pdbx_seq_one_letter_code
_entity_poly.pdbx_strand_id
1 'polypeptide(L)'
;MRLEISNSPHGQLHRQRVGALFGCVQCDKECFRAVFKECIKEPIPSERLTLCDETKNIVECITRFADKCKMDFRVDAEYFNTAVQRVCKGGSLRKLFDEEKACYKAAVSDSECDGPIKKALNNAKTTEEIVKANKKVCKLFKPFSVCVGKKVTKNCGIASRILFDSLYNPYQSLSNSLCEQLVLPANEKEDRPDNFGLISSYSSLTEMFS
;
A
#
# COMPACT_ATOMS: atom_id res chain seq x y z
N MET A 1 -67.63 -16.50 22.63
CA MET A 1 -67.68 -15.71 21.39
C MET A 1 -66.81 -16.43 20.37
N ARG A 2 -67.43 -17.05 19.36
CA ARG A 2 -66.77 -17.62 18.17
C ARG A 2 -66.58 -16.52 17.12
N LEU A 3 -65.78 -16.85 16.11
CA LEU A 3 -65.58 -16.23 14.78
C LEU A 3 -64.18 -15.60 14.65
N GLU A 4 -63.43 -15.77 13.57
CA GLU A 4 -63.34 -16.77 12.49
C GLU A 4 -62.06 -16.41 11.71
N ILE A 5 -61.45 -17.37 11.03
CA ILE A 5 -60.19 -17.23 10.30
C ILE A 5 -60.45 -16.65 8.91
N SER A 6 -59.55 -15.78 8.41
CA SER A 6 -59.32 -15.60 6.98
C SER A 6 -57.84 -15.25 6.69
N ASN A 7 -57.22 -16.06 5.82
CA ASN A 7 -55.82 -16.02 5.33
C ASN A 7 -55.60 -14.80 4.38
N SER A 8 -54.43 -14.17 4.23
CA SER A 8 -53.14 -14.64 3.64
C SER A 8 -52.22 -13.39 3.40
N PRO A 9 -50.98 -13.47 2.88
CA PRO A 9 -49.73 -13.76 3.59
C PRO A 9 -48.67 -12.64 3.44
N HIS A 10 -48.18 -12.06 4.53
CA HIS A 10 -46.88 -11.36 4.55
C HIS A 10 -46.35 -11.29 5.98
N GLY A 11 -45.11 -11.74 6.21
CA GLY A 11 -44.36 -11.34 7.40
C GLY A 11 -43.55 -12.43 8.10
N GLN A 12 -42.33 -12.62 7.60
CA GLN A 12 -41.09 -12.70 8.38
C GLN A 12 -40.69 -13.97 9.19
N LEU A 13 -39.39 -14.24 8.98
CA LEU A 13 -38.39 -14.78 9.90
C LEU A 13 -38.40 -16.29 10.18
N HIS A 14 -37.61 -17.03 9.40
CA HIS A 14 -36.58 -17.93 9.94
C HIS A 14 -35.61 -18.38 8.82
N ARG A 15 -34.52 -17.62 8.64
CA ARG A 15 -33.24 -18.11 8.10
C ARG A 15 -32.11 -17.38 8.82
N GLN A 16 -31.61 -17.97 9.90
CA GLN A 16 -30.32 -17.61 10.47
C GLN A 16 -29.28 -18.62 10.01
N ARG A 17 -28.06 -18.09 9.80
CA ARG A 17 -26.78 -18.76 9.44
C ARG A 17 -26.40 -18.73 7.96
N VAL A 18 -26.17 -17.54 7.42
CA VAL A 18 -24.94 -17.14 6.70
C VAL A 18 -24.85 -15.60 6.84
N GLY A 19 -23.80 -15.03 7.44
CA GLY A 19 -23.67 -13.56 7.44
C GLY A 19 -22.86 -12.89 8.54
N ALA A 20 -21.95 -13.58 9.25
CA ALA A 20 -21.16 -12.97 10.33
C ALA A 20 -19.66 -12.76 10.01
N LEU A 21 -19.19 -13.07 8.79
CA LEU A 21 -17.77 -12.92 8.41
C LEU A 21 -17.48 -11.79 7.42
N PHE A 22 -18.50 -11.26 6.74
CA PHE A 22 -18.32 -10.15 5.79
C PHE A 22 -18.52 -8.76 6.42
N GLY A 23 -19.06 -8.70 7.65
CA GLY A 23 -19.27 -7.43 8.38
C GLY A 23 -17.98 -6.81 8.93
N CYS A 24 -17.05 -7.62 9.44
CA CYS A 24 -15.82 -7.10 10.06
C CYS A 24 -14.86 -6.49 9.02
N VAL A 25 -14.61 -7.16 7.90
CA VAL A 25 -13.69 -6.65 6.86
C VAL A 25 -14.17 -5.31 6.27
N GLN A 26 -15.48 -5.10 6.19
CA GLN A 26 -16.06 -3.84 5.72
C GLN A 26 -15.96 -2.75 6.78
N CYS A 27 -16.17 -3.07 8.06
CA CYS A 27 -15.95 -2.15 9.18
C CYS A 27 -14.48 -1.75 9.34
N ASP A 28 -13.54 -2.68 9.17
CA ASP A 28 -12.10 -2.42 9.28
C ASP A 28 -11.63 -1.52 8.13
N LYS A 29 -12.15 -1.74 6.92
CA LYS A 29 -11.91 -0.86 5.76
C LYS A 29 -12.54 0.52 5.93
N GLU A 30 -13.73 0.63 6.52
CA GLU A 30 -14.34 1.92 6.81
C GLU A 30 -13.61 2.68 7.94
N CYS A 31 -13.17 1.96 8.97
CA CYS A 31 -12.26 2.48 10.00
C CYS A 31 -10.98 3.01 9.34
N PHE A 32 -10.30 2.18 8.55
CA PHE A 32 -9.06 2.56 7.91
C PHE A 32 -9.27 3.71 6.93
N ARG A 33 -10.40 3.78 6.22
CA ARG A 33 -10.73 4.88 5.29
C ARG A 33 -10.92 6.20 6.01
N ALA A 34 -11.69 6.20 7.10
CA ALA A 34 -11.93 7.39 7.92
C ALA A 34 -10.62 7.96 8.44
N VAL A 35 -9.70 7.06 8.80
CA VAL A 35 -8.45 7.37 9.47
C VAL A 35 -7.31 7.67 8.48
N PHE A 36 -7.29 7.04 7.31
CA PHE A 36 -6.33 7.32 6.23
C PHE A 36 -6.48 8.75 5.68
N LYS A 37 -7.72 9.28 5.68
CA LYS A 37 -7.96 10.71 5.40
C LYS A 37 -7.24 11.64 6.36
N GLU A 38 -7.01 11.22 7.61
CA GLU A 38 -6.26 12.02 8.59
C GLU A 38 -4.76 12.03 8.22
N CYS A 39 -4.19 10.91 7.72
CA CYS A 39 -2.81 10.88 7.23
C CYS A 39 -2.52 11.87 6.10
N ILE A 40 -3.44 11.98 5.14
CA ILE A 40 -3.23 12.80 3.93
C ILE A 40 -3.54 14.28 4.19
N LYS A 41 -4.28 14.60 5.26
CA LYS A 41 -4.67 15.97 5.60
C LYS A 41 -3.64 16.74 6.40
N GLU A 42 -2.69 16.07 7.06
CA GLU A 42 -1.60 16.77 7.72
C GLU A 42 -0.66 17.33 6.65
N PRO A 43 -0.50 18.66 6.54
CA PRO A 43 0.39 19.25 5.55
C PRO A 43 1.82 18.80 5.86
N ILE A 44 2.34 17.92 5.01
CA ILE A 44 3.76 17.60 4.98
C ILE A 44 4.49 18.89 4.59
N PRO A 45 5.32 19.50 5.46
CA PRO A 45 6.00 20.75 5.15
C PRO A 45 6.84 20.57 3.88
N SER A 46 6.58 21.36 2.84
CA SER A 46 7.23 21.23 1.53
C SER A 46 8.69 21.69 1.51
N GLU A 47 9.22 22.18 2.63
CA GLU A 47 10.62 22.56 2.78
C GLU A 47 11.50 21.33 2.99
N ARG A 48 11.89 20.70 1.87
CA ARG A 48 12.97 19.71 1.74
C ARG A 48 13.05 18.69 2.87
N LEU A 49 11.98 17.93 3.05
CA LEU A 49 12.06 16.74 3.88
C LEU A 49 13.01 15.75 3.22
N THR A 50 13.90 15.16 4.02
CA THR A 50 14.75 14.07 3.53
C THR A 50 13.88 12.84 3.31
N LEU A 51 14.37 11.85 2.53
CA LEU A 51 13.78 10.52 2.42
C LEU A 51 13.25 9.99 3.76
N CYS A 52 14.01 10.26 4.82
CA CYS A 52 13.75 9.81 6.17
C CYS A 52 12.66 10.57 6.90
N ASP A 53 12.33 11.80 6.52
CA ASP A 53 11.29 12.57 7.20
C ASP A 53 9.91 12.29 6.56
N GLU A 54 9.83 12.24 5.22
CA GLU A 54 8.60 11.88 4.49
C GLU A 54 8.21 10.43 4.70
N THR A 55 9.13 9.49 4.49
CA THR A 55 8.83 8.06 4.61
C THR A 55 8.46 7.69 6.04
N LYS A 56 9.10 8.33 7.03
CA LYS A 56 8.80 8.13 8.45
C LYS A 56 7.39 8.59 8.81
N ASN A 57 7.01 9.80 8.41
CA ASN A 57 5.67 10.31 8.70
C ASN A 57 4.58 9.43 8.06
N ILE A 58 4.77 9.04 6.79
CA ILE A 58 3.82 8.17 6.07
C ILE A 58 3.73 6.80 6.73
N VAL A 59 4.87 6.15 7.04
CA VAL A 59 4.86 4.79 7.60
C VAL A 59 4.38 4.76 9.04
N GLU A 60 4.72 5.75 9.87
CA GLU A 60 4.19 5.89 11.24
C GLU A 60 2.67 6.05 11.20
N CYS A 61 2.17 6.83 10.24
CA CYS A 61 0.74 7.02 10.05
C CYS A 61 0.04 5.72 9.64
N ILE A 62 0.56 5.01 8.63
CA ILE A 62 0.02 3.71 8.19
C ILE A 62 0.05 2.70 9.34
N THR A 63 1.15 2.62 10.09
CA THR A 63 1.33 1.66 11.21
C THR A 63 0.31 1.93 12.31
N ARG A 64 0.26 3.16 12.82
CA ARG A 64 -0.67 3.57 13.90
C ARG A 64 -2.12 3.21 13.56
N PHE A 65 -2.48 3.32 12.30
CA PHE A 65 -3.86 3.15 11.85
C PHE A 65 -4.19 1.73 11.42
N ALA A 66 -3.20 0.99 10.91
CA ALA A 66 -3.31 -0.45 10.78
C ALA A 66 -3.57 -1.09 12.16
N ASP A 67 -2.89 -0.63 13.20
CA ASP A 67 -3.12 -1.10 14.57
C ASP A 67 -4.49 -0.71 15.12
N LYS A 68 -4.86 0.58 15.01
CA LYS A 68 -6.15 1.10 15.49
C LYS A 68 -7.33 0.37 14.86
N CYS A 69 -7.25 0.08 13.56
CA CYS A 69 -8.29 -0.60 12.80
C CYS A 69 -8.08 -2.11 12.69
N LYS A 70 -7.10 -2.67 13.43
CA LYS A 70 -6.77 -4.10 13.46
C LYS A 70 -6.58 -4.73 12.08
N MET A 71 -6.02 -3.99 11.13
CA MET A 71 -5.77 -4.45 9.77
C MET A 71 -4.80 -5.64 9.78
N ASP A 72 -5.00 -6.60 8.87
CA ASP A 72 -4.13 -7.78 8.79
C ASP A 72 -2.70 -7.40 8.38
N PHE A 73 -2.54 -6.33 7.60
CA PHE A 73 -1.21 -5.82 7.19
C PHE A 73 -0.46 -5.05 8.29
N ARG A 74 -0.98 -4.96 9.53
CA ARG A 74 -0.31 -4.22 10.61
C ARG A 74 1.11 -4.68 10.87
N VAL A 75 1.35 -6.00 10.80
CA VAL A 75 2.69 -6.59 11.02
C VAL A 75 3.67 -6.13 9.94
N ASP A 76 3.23 -6.09 8.68
CA ASP A 76 4.06 -5.59 7.57
C ASP A 76 4.34 -4.09 7.71
N ALA A 77 3.35 -3.32 8.19
CA ALA A 77 3.51 -1.89 8.45
C ALA A 77 4.54 -1.64 9.57
N GLU A 78 4.44 -2.35 10.69
CA GLU A 78 5.41 -2.29 11.80
C GLU A 78 6.82 -2.70 11.35
N TYR A 79 6.93 -3.74 10.53
CA TYR A 79 8.21 -4.22 10.02
C TYR A 79 8.86 -3.19 9.09
N PHE A 80 8.08 -2.59 8.19
CA PHE A 80 8.58 -1.51 7.34
C PHE A 80 8.94 -0.25 8.14
N ASN A 81 8.13 0.14 9.13
CA ASN A 81 8.46 1.25 10.03
C ASN A 81 9.80 0.99 10.73
N THR A 82 10.00 -0.21 11.27
CA THR A 82 11.27 -0.59 11.91
C THR A 82 12.46 -0.49 10.95
N ALA A 83 12.29 -0.91 9.69
CA ALA A 83 13.33 -0.81 8.66
C ALA A 83 13.67 0.65 8.32
N VAL A 84 12.65 1.50 8.12
CA VAL A 84 12.83 2.95 7.89
C VAL A 84 13.57 3.56 9.07
N GLN A 85 13.15 3.29 10.31
CA GLN A 85 13.81 3.81 11.51
C GLN A 85 15.28 3.35 11.58
N ARG A 86 15.61 2.11 11.19
CA ARG A 86 17.01 1.65 11.19
C ARG A 86 17.88 2.43 10.19
N VAL A 87 17.40 2.61 8.96
CA VAL A 87 18.12 3.38 7.93
C VAL A 87 18.20 4.87 8.33
N CYS A 88 17.15 5.39 8.95
CA CYS A 88 16.98 6.83 9.19
C CYS A 88 17.47 7.34 10.55
N LYS A 89 17.72 6.46 11.54
CA LYS A 89 18.28 6.84 12.86
C LYS A 89 19.71 7.40 12.81
N GLY A 90 20.31 7.50 11.63
CA GLY A 90 21.64 8.08 11.41
C GLY A 90 22.77 7.06 11.56
N GLY A 91 24.00 7.56 11.61
CA GLY A 91 25.19 6.73 11.74
C GLY A 91 25.70 6.15 10.42
N SER A 92 26.47 5.06 10.51
CA SER A 92 27.13 4.43 9.36
C SER A 92 26.16 3.87 8.33
N LEU A 93 25.01 3.33 8.77
CA LEU A 93 24.02 2.75 7.86
C LEU A 93 23.38 3.81 6.97
N ARG A 94 23.03 4.97 7.53
CA ARG A 94 22.49 6.09 6.75
C ARG A 94 23.50 6.59 5.72
N LYS A 95 24.76 6.78 6.13
CA LYS A 95 25.83 7.23 5.23
C LYS A 95 26.03 6.26 4.06
N LEU A 96 26.10 4.96 4.36
CA LEU A 96 26.26 3.93 3.33
C LEU A 96 25.05 3.89 2.38
N PHE A 97 23.84 4.07 2.91
CA PHE A 97 22.64 4.14 2.08
C PHE A 97 22.64 5.38 1.18
N ASP A 98 23.03 6.54 1.71
CA ASP A 98 23.13 7.78 0.95
C ASP A 98 24.21 7.69 -0.16
N GLU A 99 25.32 7.01 0.09
CA GLU A 99 26.39 6.73 -0.89
C GLU A 99 25.91 5.83 -2.04
N GLU A 100 25.11 4.80 -1.74
CA GLU A 100 24.60 3.84 -2.72
C GLU A 100 23.30 4.29 -3.42
N LYS A 101 22.68 5.36 -2.92
CA LYS A 101 21.34 5.81 -3.34
C LYS A 101 21.21 6.01 -4.85
N ALA A 102 22.23 6.60 -5.49
CA ALA A 102 22.21 6.81 -6.94
C ALA A 102 22.16 5.49 -7.72
N CYS A 103 22.86 4.44 -7.24
CA CYS A 103 22.82 3.13 -7.86
C CYS A 103 21.45 2.46 -7.68
N TYR A 104 20.86 2.56 -6.49
CA TYR A 104 19.50 2.07 -6.23
C TYR A 104 18.46 2.76 -7.11
N LYS A 105 18.54 4.08 -7.24
CA LYS A 105 17.66 4.87 -8.10
C LYS A 105 17.72 4.39 -9.56
N ALA A 106 18.94 4.16 -10.06
CA ALA A 106 19.15 3.65 -11.42
C ALA A 106 18.57 2.23 -11.59
N ALA A 107 18.72 1.35 -10.60
CA ALA A 107 18.15 0.01 -10.64
C ALA A 107 16.61 0.00 -10.57
N VAL A 108 16.01 0.85 -9.75
CA VAL A 108 14.54 1.03 -9.62
C VAL A 108 13.93 1.61 -10.89
N SER A 109 14.64 2.53 -11.55
CA SER A 109 14.20 3.23 -12.77
C SER A 109 14.68 2.58 -14.07
N ASP A 110 15.23 1.35 -13.99
CA ASP A 110 15.69 0.63 -15.16
C ASP A 110 14.51 0.27 -16.06
N SER A 111 14.58 0.63 -17.34
CA SER A 111 13.46 0.52 -18.27
C SER A 111 12.97 -0.90 -18.52
N GLU A 112 13.83 -1.91 -18.31
CA GLU A 112 13.42 -3.32 -18.37
C GLU A 112 12.54 -3.69 -17.18
N CYS A 113 12.79 -3.10 -16.01
CA CYS A 113 12.03 -3.35 -14.80
C CYS A 113 10.77 -2.48 -14.76
N ASP A 114 10.90 -1.17 -14.96
CA ASP A 114 9.84 -0.19 -14.75
C ASP A 114 8.91 -0.01 -15.95
N GLY A 115 9.35 -0.44 -17.14
CA GLY A 115 8.59 -0.29 -18.39
C GLY A 115 7.19 -0.88 -18.34
N PRO A 116 6.98 -2.12 -17.85
CA PRO A 116 5.65 -2.69 -17.65
C PRO A 116 4.75 -1.87 -16.71
N ILE A 117 5.33 -1.30 -15.65
CA ILE A 117 4.61 -0.46 -14.69
C ILE A 117 4.20 0.87 -15.33
N LYS A 118 5.14 1.55 -15.99
CA LYS A 118 4.87 2.78 -16.76
C LYS A 118 3.78 2.56 -17.79
N LYS A 119 3.80 1.44 -18.51
CA LYS A 119 2.75 1.06 -19.47
C LYS A 119 1.39 0.85 -18.80
N ALA A 120 1.35 0.27 -17.60
CA ALA A 120 0.11 0.06 -16.85
C ALA A 120 -0.51 1.38 -16.37
N LEU A 121 0.34 2.35 -15.99
CA LEU A 121 -0.06 3.69 -15.55
C LEU A 121 -0.35 4.66 -16.70
N ASN A 122 0.11 4.35 -17.91
CA ASN A 122 0.02 5.27 -19.05
C ASN A 122 -1.43 5.62 -19.40
N ASN A 123 -1.66 6.90 -19.68
CA ASN A 123 -2.94 7.47 -20.11
C ASN A 123 -4.13 7.34 -19.14
N ALA A 124 -3.91 6.93 -17.88
CA ALA A 124 -4.98 6.95 -16.88
C ALA A 124 -5.30 8.40 -16.48
N LYS A 125 -6.51 8.88 -16.77
CA LYS A 125 -6.93 10.27 -16.49
C LYS A 125 -8.11 10.35 -15.54
N THR A 126 -9.01 9.38 -15.61
CA THR A 126 -10.19 9.30 -14.74
C THR A 126 -9.91 8.44 -13.50
N THR A 127 -10.67 8.64 -12.43
CA THR A 127 -10.59 7.81 -11.20
C THR A 127 -10.69 6.33 -11.54
N GLU A 128 -11.64 5.94 -12.39
CA GLU A 128 -11.81 4.55 -12.83
C GLU A 128 -10.56 4.00 -13.53
N GLU A 129 -9.97 4.76 -14.45
CA GLU A 129 -8.75 4.36 -15.14
C GLU A 129 -7.56 4.26 -14.20
N ILE A 130 -7.43 5.18 -13.24
CA ILE A 130 -6.36 5.17 -12.24
C ILE A 130 -6.49 3.94 -11.35
N VAL A 131 -7.69 3.62 -10.86
CA VAL A 131 -7.93 2.40 -10.05
C VAL A 131 -7.58 1.15 -10.86
N LYS A 132 -8.02 1.06 -12.13
CA LYS A 132 -7.66 -0.06 -13.01
C LYS A 132 -6.15 -0.17 -13.22
N ALA A 133 -5.46 0.96 -13.38
CA ALA A 133 -4.02 1.02 -13.54
C ALA A 133 -3.30 0.53 -12.29
N ASN A 134 -3.67 1.02 -11.10
CA ASN A 134 -3.09 0.59 -9.83
C ASN A 134 -3.33 -0.90 -9.55
N LYS A 135 -4.52 -1.44 -9.88
CA LYS A 135 -4.76 -2.89 -9.82
C LYS A 135 -3.83 -3.69 -10.73
N LYS A 136 -3.52 -3.20 -11.93
CA LYS A 136 -2.54 -3.82 -12.84
C LYS A 136 -1.13 -3.75 -12.24
N VAL A 137 -0.75 -2.59 -11.69
CA VAL A 137 0.53 -2.39 -11.00
C VAL A 137 0.71 -3.38 -9.86
N CYS A 138 -0.30 -3.60 -9.01
CA CYS A 138 -0.27 -4.60 -7.94
C CYS A 138 0.09 -6.01 -8.44
N LYS A 139 -0.41 -6.41 -9.62
CA LYS A 139 -0.10 -7.71 -10.24
C LYS A 139 1.31 -7.77 -10.84
N LEU A 140 1.88 -6.62 -11.19
CA LEU A 140 3.22 -6.49 -11.77
C LEU A 140 4.31 -6.24 -10.73
N PHE A 141 3.93 -5.99 -9.48
CA PHE A 141 4.87 -5.56 -8.46
C PHE A 141 5.91 -6.64 -8.11
N LYS A 142 5.50 -7.90 -7.97
CA LYS A 142 6.41 -9.03 -7.75
C LYS A 142 7.46 -9.20 -8.88
N PRO A 143 7.09 -9.29 -10.17
CA PRO A 143 8.09 -9.39 -11.23
C PRO A 143 8.98 -8.15 -11.32
N PHE A 144 8.45 -6.96 -11.06
CA PHE A 144 9.24 -5.73 -10.95
C PHE A 144 10.29 -5.83 -9.83
N SER A 145 9.91 -6.26 -8.63
CA SER A 145 10.84 -6.44 -7.51
C SER A 145 11.96 -7.42 -7.79
N VAL A 146 11.65 -8.55 -8.45
CA VAL A 146 12.66 -9.52 -8.87
C VAL A 146 13.64 -8.89 -9.87
N CYS A 147 13.14 -8.07 -10.80
CA CYS A 147 13.96 -7.37 -11.78
C CYS A 147 14.90 -6.35 -11.11
N VAL A 148 14.35 -5.46 -10.28
CA VAL A 148 15.13 -4.46 -9.54
C VAL A 148 16.22 -5.13 -8.71
N GLY A 149 15.90 -6.24 -8.04
CA GLY A 149 16.89 -6.94 -7.23
C GLY A 149 18.07 -7.51 -8.00
N LYS A 150 17.82 -8.02 -9.22
CA LYS A 150 18.89 -8.40 -10.14
C LYS A 150 19.72 -7.20 -10.58
N LYS A 151 19.09 -6.06 -10.88
CA LYS A 151 19.79 -4.82 -11.27
C LYS A 151 20.65 -4.28 -10.14
N VAL A 152 20.16 -4.25 -8.89
CA VAL A 152 20.97 -3.85 -7.73
C VAL A 152 22.16 -4.77 -7.54
N THR A 153 21.95 -6.09 -7.60
CA THR A 153 23.06 -7.06 -7.45
C THR A 153 24.12 -6.88 -8.54
N LYS A 154 23.69 -6.68 -9.79
CA LYS A 154 24.57 -6.53 -10.95
C LYS A 154 25.33 -5.20 -10.94
N ASN A 155 24.65 -4.10 -10.62
CA ASN A 155 25.18 -2.75 -10.82
C ASN A 155 25.81 -2.17 -9.55
N CYS A 156 25.27 -2.50 -8.38
CA CYS A 156 25.71 -1.97 -7.09
C CYS A 156 26.52 -3.00 -6.28
N GLY A 157 26.42 -4.29 -6.62
CA GLY A 157 27.13 -5.37 -5.94
C GLY A 157 26.34 -6.00 -4.79
N ILE A 158 26.88 -7.11 -4.26
CA ILE A 158 26.20 -7.97 -3.29
C ILE A 158 26.06 -7.28 -1.91
N ALA A 159 27.06 -6.52 -1.47
CA ALA A 159 26.96 -5.79 -0.20
C ALA A 159 25.84 -4.74 -0.26
N SER A 160 25.80 -3.95 -1.34
CA SER A 160 24.75 -2.96 -1.58
C SER A 160 23.37 -3.61 -1.76
N ARG A 161 23.31 -4.83 -2.32
CA ARG A 161 22.07 -5.62 -2.38
C ARG A 161 21.51 -5.95 -1.00
N ILE A 162 22.35 -6.35 -0.04
CA ILE A 162 21.91 -6.64 1.34
C ILE A 162 21.35 -5.38 1.99
N LEU A 163 22.03 -4.24 1.83
CA LEU A 163 21.56 -2.96 2.35
C LEU A 163 20.22 -2.54 1.71
N PHE A 164 20.11 -2.64 0.38
CA PHE A 164 18.87 -2.37 -0.34
C PHE A 164 17.71 -3.23 0.17
N ASP A 165 17.92 -4.54 0.30
CA ASP A 165 16.90 -5.49 0.75
C ASP A 165 16.44 -5.24 2.19
N SER A 166 17.29 -4.65 3.03
CA SER A 166 16.94 -4.29 4.41
C SER A 166 15.81 -3.26 4.50
N LEU A 167 15.62 -2.44 3.46
CA LEU A 167 14.53 -1.47 3.35
C LEU A 167 13.47 -1.94 2.33
N TYR A 168 13.91 -2.49 1.21
CA TYR A 168 13.05 -2.83 0.08
C TYR A 168 12.14 -4.03 0.35
N ASN A 169 12.61 -5.10 1.00
CA ASN A 169 11.77 -6.28 1.28
C ASN A 169 10.62 -5.99 2.27
N PRO A 170 10.86 -5.26 3.39
CA PRO A 170 9.77 -4.79 4.25
C PRO A 170 8.75 -3.95 3.48
N TYR A 171 9.21 -2.98 2.68
CA TYR A 171 8.36 -2.15 1.84
C TYR A 171 7.55 -2.99 0.83
N GLN A 172 8.18 -4.00 0.22
CA GLN A 172 7.55 -4.90 -0.72
C GLN A 172 6.41 -5.69 -0.06
N SER A 173 6.66 -6.19 1.16
CA SER A 173 5.67 -6.95 1.93
C SER A 173 4.46 -6.08 2.26
N LEU A 174 4.69 -4.87 2.78
CA LEU A 174 3.61 -3.91 3.03
C LEU A 174 2.82 -3.58 1.76
N SER A 175 3.52 -3.33 0.64
CA SER A 175 2.89 -3.01 -0.63
C SER A 175 2.01 -4.14 -1.15
N ASN A 176 2.46 -5.39 -1.04
CA ASN A 176 1.65 -6.56 -1.41
C ASN A 176 0.38 -6.65 -0.55
N SER A 177 0.51 -6.45 0.76
CA SER A 177 -0.63 -6.53 1.68
C SER A 177 -1.63 -5.39 1.46
N LEU A 178 -1.16 -4.16 1.17
CA LEU A 178 -2.02 -3.05 0.74
C LEU A 178 -2.73 -3.36 -0.58
N CYS A 179 -2.00 -3.94 -1.54
CA CYS A 179 -2.56 -4.35 -2.82
C CYS A 179 -3.68 -5.39 -2.66
N GLU A 180 -3.44 -6.44 -1.88
CA GLU A 180 -4.39 -7.53 -1.67
C GLU A 180 -5.63 -7.10 -0.88
N GLN A 181 -5.43 -6.32 0.19
CA GLN A 181 -6.51 -6.00 1.11
C GLN A 181 -7.30 -4.76 0.67
N LEU A 182 -6.66 -3.78 0.03
CA LEU A 182 -7.24 -2.48 -0.25
C LEU A 182 -7.41 -2.20 -1.76
N VAL A 183 -6.35 -2.30 -2.56
CA VAL A 183 -6.36 -1.86 -3.97
C VAL A 183 -7.14 -2.82 -4.86
N LEU A 184 -6.82 -4.12 -4.82
CA LEU A 184 -7.45 -5.13 -5.68
C LEU A 184 -8.97 -5.27 -5.43
N PRO A 185 -9.47 -5.22 -4.18
CA PRO A 185 -10.91 -5.27 -3.90
C PRO A 185 -11.65 -3.96 -4.12
N ALA A 186 -10.95 -2.83 -4.37
CA ALA A 186 -11.59 -1.53 -4.53
C ALA A 186 -12.55 -1.50 -5.73
N ASN A 187 -13.67 -0.80 -5.62
CA ASN A 187 -14.61 -0.65 -6.73
C ASN A 187 -14.07 0.37 -7.75
N GLU A 188 -13.89 -0.02 -9.01
CA GLU A 188 -13.41 0.89 -10.05
C GLU A 188 -14.40 2.01 -10.37
N LYS A 189 -15.70 1.78 -10.13
CA LYS A 189 -16.78 2.74 -10.41
C LYS A 189 -17.01 3.74 -9.28
N GLU A 190 -16.32 3.58 -8.16
CA GLU A 190 -16.41 4.49 -7.03
C GLU A 190 -15.53 5.71 -7.27
N ASP A 191 -16.14 6.89 -7.47
CA ASP A 191 -15.43 8.13 -7.80
C ASP A 191 -14.90 8.91 -6.59
N ARG A 192 -15.15 8.39 -5.37
CA ARG A 192 -14.79 9.08 -4.14
C ARG A 192 -13.27 9.28 -4.04
N PRO A 193 -12.81 10.44 -3.52
CA PRO A 193 -11.38 10.74 -3.41
C PRO A 193 -10.63 9.84 -2.42
N ASP A 194 -11.36 9.10 -1.57
CA ASP A 194 -10.84 8.11 -0.62
C ASP A 194 -11.04 6.65 -1.10
N ASN A 195 -11.17 6.48 -2.42
CA ASN A 195 -11.14 5.17 -3.03
C ASN A 195 -9.74 4.55 -2.82
N PHE A 196 -9.68 3.42 -2.11
CA PHE A 196 -8.43 2.71 -1.85
C PHE A 196 -7.70 2.25 -3.11
N GLY A 197 -8.42 2.10 -4.22
CA GLY A 197 -7.83 1.83 -5.52
C GLY A 197 -6.91 2.95 -6.04
N LEU A 198 -6.96 4.15 -5.45
CA LEU A 198 -6.06 5.25 -5.75
C LEU A 198 -4.69 5.14 -5.08
N ILE A 199 -4.52 4.22 -4.11
CA ILE A 199 -3.22 3.98 -3.48
C ILE A 199 -2.26 3.41 -4.54
N SER A 200 -1.20 4.16 -4.82
CA SER A 200 -0.11 3.73 -5.70
C SER A 200 1.09 3.29 -4.87
N SER A 201 1.26 1.97 -4.70
CA SER A 201 2.46 1.45 -4.05
C SER A 201 3.70 1.90 -4.83
N TYR A 202 3.70 1.75 -6.16
CA TYR A 202 4.84 2.12 -7.01
C TYR A 202 5.32 3.57 -6.86
N SER A 203 4.41 4.55 -6.72
CA SER A 203 4.80 5.96 -6.55
C SER A 203 5.63 6.17 -5.27
N SER A 204 5.20 5.58 -4.16
CA SER A 204 5.94 5.64 -2.90
C SER A 204 7.32 5.01 -3.01
N LEU A 205 7.48 3.94 -3.81
CA LEU A 205 8.81 3.38 -4.06
C LEU A 205 9.72 4.36 -4.80
N THR A 206 9.20 4.99 -5.86
CA THR A 206 10.01 5.92 -6.64
C THR A 206 10.47 7.09 -5.78
N GLU A 207 9.60 7.62 -4.91
CA GLU A 207 9.95 8.66 -3.94
C GLU A 207 11.02 8.18 -2.96
N MET A 208 10.90 6.94 -2.46
CA MET A 208 11.86 6.38 -1.51
C MET A 208 13.31 6.29 -2.01
N PHE A 209 13.50 6.15 -3.32
CA PHE A 209 14.83 6.03 -3.91
C PHE A 209 15.18 7.22 -4.82
N SER A 210 14.36 8.29 -4.82
CA SER A 210 14.56 9.50 -5.64
C SER A 210 15.62 10.45 -5.10
#